data_AF-A0ABC9VG39-F1
#
_entry.id   AF-A0ABC9VG39-F1
#
_cell.length_a   1.000
_cell.length_b   1.000
_cell.length_c   1.000
_cell.angle_alpha   90.00
_cell.angle_beta   90.00
_cell.angle_gamma   90.00
#
_symmetry.space_group_name_H-M   'P 1'
#
loop_
_entity.id
_entity.type
_entity.pdbx_description
1 polymer ?
#
loop_
_entity_poly.entity_id
_entity_poly.type
_entity_poly.pdbx_seq_one_letter_code
_entity_poly.pdbx_strand_id
1 'polypeptide(L)'
;MKFIFWLIKLGIYAFISFIATTYWKGFGWWFLVICAILLLIVETLINKRINHFQKQQLLKKYPILKNLKKGQIISVELKSGEELTNLIYIDFNDYEILVTKQPEFNKDPEKITEDIIDTRWIKLKKIKTLKILNMNR
;
A
#
# COMPACT_ATOMS: atom_id res chain seq x y z
N MET A 1 17.45 -1.94 12.22
CA MET A 1 16.37 -2.96 12.12
C MET A 1 16.68 -4.09 11.14
N LYS A 2 17.14 -3.82 9.91
CA LYS A 2 17.49 -4.87 8.92
C LYS A 2 18.54 -5.89 9.42
N PHE A 3 19.56 -5.45 10.16
CA PHE A 3 20.62 -6.33 10.70
C PHE A 3 20.11 -7.32 11.76
N ILE A 4 19.27 -6.85 12.69
CA ILE A 4 18.63 -7.69 13.71
C ILE A 4 17.71 -8.72 13.07
N PHE A 5 16.95 -8.32 12.05
CA PHE A 5 16.10 -9.24 11.30
C PHE A 5 16.92 -10.31 10.58
N TRP A 6 18.10 -9.95 10.07
CA TRP A 6 19.03 -10.89 9.43
C TRP A 6 19.65 -11.87 10.42
N LEU A 7 20.08 -11.40 11.60
CA LEU A 7 20.59 -12.23 12.69
C LEU A 7 19.55 -13.24 13.19
N ILE A 8 18.30 -12.82 13.36
CA ILE A 8 17.20 -13.72 13.76
C ILE A 8 16.99 -14.80 12.68
N LYS A 9 17.02 -14.41 11.40
CA LYS A 9 16.86 -15.36 10.28
C LYS A 9 17.98 -16.40 10.26
N LEU A 10 19.22 -15.97 10.53
CA LEU A 10 20.40 -16.83 10.56
C LEU A 10 20.38 -17.77 11.77
N GLY A 11 19.94 -17.29 12.94
CA GLY A 11 19.76 -18.10 14.14
C GLY A 11 18.69 -19.18 13.98
N ILE A 12 17.55 -18.84 13.36
CA ILE A 12 16.49 -19.80 13.04
C ILE A 12 17.02 -20.88 12.08
N TYR A 13 17.78 -20.48 11.06
CA TYR A 13 18.37 -21.42 10.10
C TYR A 13 19.34 -22.41 10.77
N ALA A 14 20.24 -21.90 11.62
CA ALA A 14 21.19 -22.72 12.36
C ALA A 14 20.50 -23.69 13.33
N PHE A 15 19.43 -23.25 14.01
CA PHE A 15 18.67 -24.09 14.94
C PHE A 15 17.91 -25.20 14.21
N ILE A 16 17.30 -24.90 13.06
CA ILE A 16 16.64 -25.89 12.20
C ILE A 16 17.65 -26.90 11.66
N SER A 17 18.81 -26.44 11.18
CA SER A 17 19.88 -27.31 10.70
C SER A 17 20.40 -28.22 11.81
N PHE A 18 20.60 -27.70 13.03
CA PHE A 18 21.08 -28.47 14.17
C PHE A 18 20.09 -29.57 14.60
N ILE A 19 18.80 -29.26 14.64
CA ILE A 19 17.73 -30.24 14.93
C ILE A 19 17.66 -31.29 13.83
N ALA A 20 17.76 -30.88 12.56
CA ALA A 20 17.72 -31.79 11.41
C ALA A 20 18.90 -32.77 11.41
N THR A 21 20.12 -32.31 11.74
CA THR A 21 21.31 -33.17 11.82
C THR A 21 21.33 -34.06 13.06
N THR A 22 20.80 -33.59 14.19
CA THR A 22 20.82 -34.33 15.46
C THR A 22 19.81 -35.48 15.45
N TYR A 23 18.65 -35.30 14.81
CA TYR A 23 17.55 -36.24 14.97
C TYR A 23 17.35 -37.26 13.84
N TRP A 24 17.75 -37.08 12.57
CA TRP A 24 17.29 -38.03 11.52
C TRP A 24 18.21 -38.31 10.33
N LYS A 25 18.43 -39.61 10.05
CA LYS A 25 19.16 -40.15 8.89
C LYS A 25 18.31 -40.39 7.62
N GLY A 26 16.99 -40.11 7.60
CA GLY A 26 16.14 -40.44 6.45
C GLY A 26 14.98 -39.50 6.12
N PHE A 27 14.41 -38.78 7.11
CA PHE A 27 13.23 -37.92 6.92
C PHE A 27 13.53 -36.40 6.88
N GLY A 28 14.81 -36.01 6.86
CA GLY A 28 15.23 -34.61 6.98
C GLY A 28 14.67 -33.66 5.91
N TRP A 29 14.36 -34.15 4.72
CA TRP A 29 13.79 -33.29 3.66
C TRP A 29 12.35 -32.85 3.96
N TRP A 30 11.52 -33.72 4.52
CA TRP A 30 10.15 -33.36 4.91
C TRP A 30 10.12 -32.28 6.01
N PHE A 31 11.10 -32.29 6.92
CA PHE A 31 11.24 -31.24 7.92
C PHE A 31 11.57 -29.87 7.31
N LEU A 32 12.47 -29.82 6.32
CA LEU A 32 12.77 -28.58 5.59
C LEU A 32 11.54 -28.03 4.85
N VAL A 33 10.72 -28.90 4.26
CA VAL A 33 9.46 -28.51 3.61
C VAL A 33 8.48 -27.90 4.62
N ILE A 34 8.31 -28.53 5.78
CA ILE A 34 7.43 -28.01 6.85
C ILE A 34 7.94 -26.65 7.36
N CYS A 35 9.25 -26.51 7.59
CA CYS A 35 9.84 -25.23 8.00
C CYS A 35 9.66 -24.15 6.94
N ALA A 36 9.82 -24.47 5.65
CA ALA A 36 9.59 -23.51 4.56
C ALA A 36 8.13 -23.04 4.52
N ILE A 37 7.17 -23.95 4.66
CA ILE A 37 5.73 -23.61 4.74
C ILE A 37 5.45 -22.73 5.96
N LEU A 38 6.00 -23.08 7.12
CA LEU A 38 5.81 -22.30 8.34
C LEU A 38 6.37 -20.87 8.20
N LEU A 39 7.55 -20.73 7.59
CA LEU A 39 8.17 -19.44 7.31
C LEU A 39 7.30 -18.58 6.38
N LEU A 40 6.73 -19.16 5.32
CA LEU A 40 5.84 -18.44 4.41
C LEU A 40 4.56 -17.95 5.11
N ILE A 41 3.99 -18.77 6.00
CA ILE A 41 2.81 -18.39 6.80
C ILE A 41 3.16 -17.23 7.73
N VAL A 42 4.27 -17.34 8.46
CA VAL A 42 4.74 -16.32 9.41
C VAL A 42 5.03 -15.01 8.67
N GLU A 43 5.72 -15.07 7.52
CA GLU A 43 6.03 -13.91 6.70
C GLU A 43 4.74 -13.20 6.23
N THR A 44 3.75 -13.95 5.78
CA THR A 44 2.46 -13.40 5.35
C THR A 44 1.73 -12.71 6.52
N LEU A 45 1.70 -13.33 7.70
CA LEU A 45 1.06 -12.77 8.88
C LEU A 45 1.76 -11.50 9.38
N ILE A 46 3.09 -11.51 9.41
CA ILE A 46 3.90 -10.36 9.80
C ILE A 46 3.69 -9.21 8.82
N ASN A 47 3.74 -9.47 7.51
CA ASN A 47 3.54 -8.44 6.49
C ASN A 47 2.15 -7.81 6.58
N LYS A 48 1.09 -8.61 6.78
CA LYS A 48 -0.27 -8.08 7.02
C LYS A 48 -0.31 -7.15 8.23
N ARG A 49 0.36 -7.52 9.32
CA ARG A 49 0.39 -6.72 10.55
C ARG A 49 1.17 -5.42 10.36
N ILE A 50 2.34 -5.48 9.72
CA ILE A 50 3.17 -4.31 9.42
C ILE A 50 2.39 -3.31 8.55
N ASN A 51 1.75 -3.78 7.47
CA ASN A 51 0.98 -2.92 6.57
C ASN A 51 -0.18 -2.24 7.31
N HIS A 52 -0.85 -2.96 8.22
CA HIS A 52 -1.91 -2.39 9.04
C HIS A 52 -1.38 -1.30 9.99
N PHE A 53 -0.24 -1.54 10.64
CA PHE A 53 0.41 -0.53 11.50
C PHE A 53 0.86 0.70 10.72
N GLN A 54 1.48 0.52 9.56
CA GLN A 54 1.89 1.62 8.69
C GLN A 54 0.68 2.46 8.26
N LYS A 55 -0.39 1.82 7.78
CA LYS A 55 -1.63 2.50 7.40
C LYS A 55 -2.21 3.32 8.55
N GLN A 56 -2.22 2.77 9.77
CA GLN A 56 -2.68 3.53 10.94
C GLN A 56 -1.79 4.74 11.26
N GLN A 57 -0.47 4.61 11.15
CA GLN A 57 0.44 5.74 11.36
C GLN A 57 0.22 6.85 10.32
N LEU A 58 -0.01 6.49 9.05
CA LEU A 58 -0.33 7.45 8.00
C LEU A 58 -1.65 8.17 8.27
N LEU A 59 -2.69 7.43 8.66
CA LEU A 59 -4.00 8.02 8.99
C LEU A 59 -3.94 8.93 10.22
N LYS A 60 -3.06 8.64 11.19
CA LYS A 60 -2.79 9.55 12.32
C LYS A 60 -2.12 10.83 11.87
N LYS A 61 -1.17 10.75 10.93
CA LYS A 61 -0.44 11.92 10.40
C LYS A 61 -1.30 12.77 9.46
N TYR A 62 -2.17 12.14 8.68
CA TYR A 62 -3.05 12.78 7.71
C TYR A 62 -4.50 12.32 7.94
N PRO A 63 -5.22 12.89 8.92
CA PRO A 63 -6.57 12.47 9.27
C PRO A 63 -7.57 12.66 8.11
N ILE A 64 -7.29 13.58 7.18
CA ILE A 64 -8.08 13.80 5.96
C ILE A 64 -8.24 12.55 5.09
N LEU A 65 -7.28 11.61 5.15
CA LEU A 65 -7.32 10.35 4.40
C LEU A 65 -8.29 9.31 4.99
N LYS A 66 -8.71 9.47 6.25
CA LYS A 66 -9.55 8.49 6.95
C LYS A 66 -10.94 8.36 6.32
N ASN A 67 -11.45 9.45 5.77
CA ASN A 67 -12.80 9.52 5.21
C ASN A 67 -12.83 9.26 3.69
N LEU A 68 -11.66 9.10 3.06
CA LEU A 68 -11.52 8.87 1.63
C LEU A 68 -11.78 7.40 1.28
N LYS A 69 -12.73 7.18 0.36
CA LYS A 69 -13.04 5.87 -0.21
C LYS A 69 -12.62 5.85 -1.67
N LYS A 70 -12.02 4.74 -2.09
CA LYS A 70 -11.66 4.49 -3.50
C LYS A 70 -12.87 4.74 -4.41
N GLY A 71 -12.66 5.47 -5.49
CA GLY A 71 -13.70 5.85 -6.45
C GLY A 71 -14.44 7.16 -6.11
N GLN A 72 -14.16 7.81 -4.99
CA GLN A 72 -14.78 9.11 -4.68
C GLN A 72 -14.17 10.24 -5.49
N ILE A 73 -15.02 11.20 -5.85
CA ILE A 73 -14.62 12.45 -6.48
C ILE A 73 -14.19 13.44 -5.39
N ILE A 74 -13.02 14.05 -5.58
CA ILE A 74 -12.37 14.93 -4.64
C ILE A 74 -11.88 16.20 -5.33
N SER A 75 -11.81 17.28 -4.56
CA SER A 75 -11.03 18.49 -4.88
C SER A 75 -9.85 18.58 -3.92
N VAL A 76 -8.67 18.89 -4.45
CA VAL A 76 -7.41 19.00 -3.71
C VAL A 76 -6.90 20.44 -3.84
N GLU A 77 -6.81 21.16 -2.72
CA GLU A 77 -6.15 22.46 -2.65
C GLU A 77 -4.68 22.26 -2.27
N LEU A 78 -3.77 22.69 -3.12
CA LEU A 78 -2.34 22.66 -2.84
C LEU A 78 -1.92 23.86 -1.99
N LYS A 79 -0.82 23.71 -1.24
CA LYS A 79 -0.20 24.81 -0.48
C LYS A 79 0.29 25.95 -1.36
N SER A 80 0.48 25.71 -2.67
CA SER A 80 0.76 26.75 -3.66
C SER A 80 -0.45 27.64 -3.97
N GLY A 81 -1.65 27.26 -3.53
CA GLY A 81 -2.91 27.93 -3.88
C GLY A 81 -3.60 27.36 -5.13
N GLU A 82 -2.96 26.41 -5.83
CA GLU A 82 -3.57 25.71 -6.97
C GLU A 82 -4.65 24.75 -6.48
N GLU A 83 -5.85 24.83 -7.08
CA GLU A 83 -6.96 23.93 -6.78
C GLU A 83 -7.16 22.93 -7.92
N LEU A 84 -7.16 21.65 -7.57
CA LEU A 84 -7.33 20.54 -8.50
C LEU A 84 -8.67 19.88 -8.25
N THR A 85 -9.67 20.17 -9.09
CA THR A 85 -11.05 19.69 -8.97
C THR A 85 -11.29 18.42 -9.82
N ASN A 86 -12.43 17.75 -9.57
CA ASN A 86 -12.92 16.60 -10.35
C ASN A 86 -11.92 15.43 -10.48
N LEU A 87 -11.23 15.12 -9.37
CA LEU A 87 -10.30 14.01 -9.30
C LEU A 87 -10.96 12.79 -8.66
N ILE A 88 -10.78 11.62 -9.23
CA ILE A 88 -11.21 10.35 -8.63
C ILE A 88 -10.04 9.81 -7.81
N TYR A 89 -10.28 9.60 -6.51
CA TYR A 89 -9.32 8.98 -5.61
C TYR A 89 -9.20 7.47 -5.87
N ILE A 90 -7.97 6.99 -6.09
CA ILE A 90 -7.69 5.57 -6.37
C ILE A 90 -7.07 4.89 -5.16
N ASP A 91 -5.95 5.41 -4.66
CA ASP A 91 -5.21 4.84 -3.54
C ASP A 91 -4.28 5.88 -2.88
N PHE A 92 -3.65 5.54 -1.76
CA PHE A 92 -2.56 6.33 -1.18
C PHE A 92 -1.41 5.44 -0.71
N ASN A 93 -0.21 6.01 -0.70
CA ASN A 93 0.97 5.43 -0.08
C ASN A 93 1.46 6.33 1.07
N ASP A 94 2.68 6.09 1.56
CA ASP A 94 3.26 6.82 2.69
C ASP A 94 3.36 8.36 2.49
N TYR A 95 3.41 8.82 1.23
CA TYR A 95 3.74 10.21 0.91
C TYR A 95 2.84 10.84 -0.14
N GLU A 96 2.06 10.05 -0.89
CA GLU A 96 1.37 10.48 -2.10
C GLU A 96 -0.02 9.83 -2.19
N ILE A 97 -0.96 10.57 -2.78
CA ILE A 97 -2.25 10.04 -3.21
C ILE A 97 -2.22 9.80 -4.71
N LEU A 98 -2.80 8.70 -5.14
CA LEU A 98 -3.05 8.39 -6.53
C LEU A 98 -4.45 8.87 -6.90
N VAL A 99 -4.50 9.76 -7.88
CA VAL A 99 -5.76 10.30 -8.39
C VAL A 99 -5.78 10.23 -9.91
N THR A 100 -6.96 10.05 -10.49
CA THR A 100 -7.18 10.20 -11.93
C THR A 100 -8.16 11.34 -12.16
N LYS A 101 -8.04 12.07 -13.27
CA LYS A 101 -9.11 12.98 -13.68
C LYS A 101 -10.37 12.17 -14.03
N GLN A 102 -11.53 12.69 -13.66
CA GLN A 102 -12.81 12.14 -14.13
C GLN A 102 -12.96 12.46 -15.62
N PRO A 103 -13.25 11.46 -16.48
CA PRO A 103 -13.49 11.72 -17.90
C PRO A 103 -14.72 12.61 -18.08
N GLU A 104 -14.57 13.70 -18.83
CA GLU A 104 -15.69 14.54 -19.25
C GLU A 104 -16.48 13.79 -20.34
N PHE A 105 -17.57 13.13 -19.97
CA PHE A 105 -18.42 12.33 -20.88
C PHE A 105 -19.14 13.14 -21.99
N ASN A 106 -18.77 14.41 -22.20
CA ASN A 106 -19.42 15.36 -23.10
C ASN A 106 -18.59 15.75 -24.33
N LYS A 107 -17.45 15.08 -24.60
CA LYS A 107 -16.61 15.35 -25.77
C LYS A 107 -16.55 14.14 -26.70
N ASP A 108 -16.45 14.43 -27.99
CA ASP A 108 -16.39 13.50 -29.11
C ASP A 108 -15.70 12.17 -28.79
N PRO A 109 -16.25 11.02 -29.25
CA PRO A 109 -15.69 9.70 -28.99
C PRO A 109 -14.23 9.53 -29.46
N GLU A 110 -13.79 10.34 -30.43
CA GLU A 110 -12.42 10.37 -30.95
C GLU A 110 -11.42 11.07 -30.01
N LYS A 111 -11.87 11.98 -29.13
CA LYS A 111 -11.03 12.66 -28.11
C LYS A 111 -10.92 11.88 -26.79
N ILE A 112 -11.82 10.92 -26.56
CA ILE A 112 -11.82 10.05 -25.37
C ILE A 112 -10.54 9.18 -25.34
N THR A 113 -10.00 8.84 -26.51
CA THR A 113 -8.76 8.07 -26.68
C THR A 113 -7.48 8.88 -26.53
N GLU A 114 -7.53 10.21 -26.40
CA GLU A 114 -6.36 11.03 -26.05
C GLU A 114 -6.41 11.57 -24.62
N ASP A 115 -7.62 11.75 -24.05
CA ASP A 115 -7.86 11.99 -22.61
C ASP A 115 -7.66 10.72 -21.75
N ILE A 116 -6.75 9.83 -22.17
CA ILE A 116 -6.38 8.61 -21.49
C ILE A 116 -5.87 8.96 -20.10
N ILE A 117 -6.75 8.81 -19.12
CA ILE A 117 -6.43 8.44 -17.73
C ILE A 117 -5.21 9.23 -17.22
N ASP A 118 -5.34 10.56 -17.09
CA ASP A 118 -4.34 11.41 -16.44
C ASP A 118 -4.27 11.05 -14.95
N THR A 119 -3.65 9.91 -14.69
CA THR A 119 -3.40 9.33 -13.39
C THR A 119 -2.09 9.88 -12.90
N ARG A 120 -2.17 10.61 -11.79
CA ARG A 120 -1.02 11.30 -11.22
C ARG A 120 -0.92 11.06 -9.73
N TRP A 121 0.32 11.03 -9.27
CA TRP A 121 0.65 11.01 -7.86
C TRP A 121 0.76 12.43 -7.33
N ILE A 122 -0.01 12.75 -6.28
CA ILE A 122 0.04 14.05 -5.60
C ILE A 122 0.63 13.86 -4.20
N LYS A 123 1.73 14.56 -3.93
CA LYS A 123 2.41 14.52 -2.61
C LYS A 123 1.51 15.08 -1.50
N LEU A 124 1.22 14.25 -0.49
CA LEU A 124 0.47 14.60 0.72
C LEU A 124 1.01 15.86 1.41
N LYS A 125 2.34 16.04 1.43
CA LYS A 125 2.98 17.22 2.03
C LYS A 125 2.58 18.54 1.34
N LYS A 126 2.24 18.48 0.04
CA LYS A 126 1.81 19.63 -0.76
C LYS A 126 0.32 19.93 -0.61
N ILE A 127 -0.48 18.98 -0.10
CA ILE A 127 -1.91 19.16 0.09
C ILE A 127 -2.14 20.06 1.31
N LYS A 128 -2.95 21.09 1.12
CA LYS A 128 -3.44 21.98 2.17
C LYS A 128 -4.79 21.49 2.67
N THR A 129 -5.75 21.31 1.76
CA THR A 129 -7.08 20.80 2.06
C THR A 129 -7.54 19.78 1.03
N LEU A 130 -8.43 18.88 1.44
CA LEU A 130 -9.04 17.88 0.57
C LEU A 130 -10.54 17.88 0.85
N LYS A 131 -11.33 18.14 -0.18
CA LYS A 131 -12.80 18.21 -0.10
C LYS A 131 -13.39 17.07 -0.89
N ILE A 132 -14.35 16.37 -0.28
CA ILE A 132 -15.12 15.33 -0.97
C ILE A 132 -16.25 16.04 -1.71
N LEU A 133 -16.33 15.84 -3.02
CA LEU A 133 -17.44 16.35 -3.82
C LEU A 133 -18.55 15.29 -3.77
N ASN A 134 -19.57 15.55 -2.96
CA ASN A 134 -20.79 14.74 -3.01
C ASN A 134 -21.50 15.06 -4.32
N MET A 135 -21.66 14.06 -5.18
CA MET A 135 -22.62 14.14 -6.27
C MET A 135 -24.00 14.18 -5.61
N ASN A 136 -24.58 15.39 -5.52
CA ASN A 136 -26.00 15.54 -5.20
C ASN A 136 -26.75 14.80 -6.31
N ARG A 137 -27.39 13.69 -5.97
CA ARG A 137 -28.37 13.03 -6.84
C ARG A 137 -29.69 13.78 -6.75
#